data_AF-A0A5Q4DNM7-F1
#
_entry.id   AF-A0A5Q4DNM7-F1
#
_cell.length_a   1.000
_cell.length_b   1.000
_cell.length_c   1.000
_cell.angle_alpha   90.00
_cell.angle_beta   90.00
_cell.angle_gamma   90.00
#
_symmetry.space_group_name_H-M   'P 1'
#
loop_
_entity.id
_entity.type
_entity.pdbx_description
1 polymer ?
#
loop_
_entity_poly.entity_id
_entity_poly.type
_entity_poly.pdbx_seq_one_letter_code
_entity_poly.pdbx_strand_id
1 'polypeptide(L)'
;MMFRFATPRPARRPSLTPMIDVVFLLLVFFMLAARFGQDVGLALAPGGSGAASYDGPPRLVEFDGAQLWLNGVVTDAEVLAGALVPLMPTPDALIILRPRDGARVQDVARVTELLQASGHARLVVVTP
;
A
#
# COMPACT_ATOMS: atom_id res chain seq x y z
N MET A 1 -56.11 60.88 5.63
CA MET A 1 -55.46 59.91 4.71
C MET A 1 -55.01 58.71 5.54
N MET A 2 -55.80 57.64 5.56
CA MET A 2 -55.62 56.50 6.48
C MET A 2 -54.50 55.59 5.98
N PHE A 3 -53.39 55.50 6.71
CA PHE A 3 -52.33 54.53 6.42
C PHE A 3 -52.75 53.15 6.91
N ARG A 4 -52.81 52.17 6.00
CA ARG A 4 -53.13 50.77 6.31
C ARG A 4 -51.83 49.97 6.35
N PHE A 5 -51.44 49.54 7.55
CA PHE A 5 -50.26 48.70 7.73
C PHE A 5 -50.56 47.26 7.27
N ALA A 6 -49.66 46.69 6.47
CA ALA A 6 -49.75 45.29 6.06
C ALA A 6 -49.52 44.36 7.26
N THR A 7 -50.30 43.29 7.35
CA THR A 7 -50.16 42.27 8.41
C THR A 7 -48.82 41.53 8.26
N PRO A 8 -48.07 41.28 9.35
CA PRO A 8 -46.81 40.55 9.30
C PRO A 8 -47.02 39.14 8.73
N ARG A 9 -46.22 38.75 7.72
CA ARG A 9 -46.28 37.41 7.15
C ARG A 9 -45.57 36.44 8.11
N PRO A 10 -46.19 35.30 8.51
CA PRO A 10 -45.56 34.36 9.42
C PRO A 10 -44.28 33.79 8.80
N ALA A 11 -43.20 33.76 9.59
CA ALA A 11 -41.93 33.18 9.17
C ALA A 11 -42.14 31.69 8.85
N ARG A 12 -41.79 31.28 7.63
CA ARG A 12 -41.81 29.86 7.23
C ARG A 12 -40.71 29.13 7.99
N ARG A 13 -41.09 28.09 8.74
CA ARG A 13 -40.13 27.19 9.39
C ARG A 13 -39.39 26.39 8.31
N PRO A 14 -38.07 26.22 8.40
CA PRO A 14 -37.34 25.36 7.47
C PRO A 14 -37.88 23.93 7.57
N SER A 15 -38.05 23.26 6.42
CA SER A 15 -38.48 21.87 6.38
C SER A 15 -37.33 20.96 6.79
N LEU A 16 -37.60 20.04 7.72
CA LEU A 16 -36.62 19.07 8.23
C LEU A 16 -36.28 17.98 7.19
N THR A 17 -37.21 17.66 6.30
CA THR A 17 -37.05 16.63 5.25
C THR A 17 -35.81 16.85 4.38
N PRO A 18 -35.58 18.05 3.81
CA PRO A 18 -34.34 18.33 3.07
C PRO A 18 -33.08 18.41 3.95
N MET A 19 -33.19 18.71 5.26
CA MET A 19 -32.02 18.69 6.15
C MET A 19 -31.55 17.27 6.44
N ILE A 20 -32.48 16.32 6.60
CA ILE A 20 -32.15 14.90 6.80
C ILE A 20 -31.41 14.35 5.58
N ASP A 21 -31.84 14.71 4.37
CA ASP A 21 -31.22 14.26 3.12
C ASP A 21 -29.77 14.74 3.00
N VAL A 22 -29.50 16.02 3.31
CA VAL A 22 -28.13 16.56 3.31
C VAL A 22 -27.24 15.83 4.33
N VAL A 23 -27.75 15.59 5.55
CA VAL A 23 -26.97 14.86 6.57
C VAL A 23 -26.73 13.41 6.14
N PHE A 24 -27.72 12.74 5.57
CA PHE A 24 -27.59 11.36 5.08
C PHE A 24 -26.57 11.27 3.94
N LEU A 25 -26.65 12.17 2.97
CA LEU A 25 -25.71 12.26 1.86
C LEU A 25 -24.28 12.52 2.35
N LEU A 26 -24.11 13.41 3.35
CA LEU A 26 -22.81 13.65 3.97
C LEU A 26 -22.27 12.40 4.68
N LEU A 27 -23.10 11.67 5.44
CA LEU A 27 -22.66 10.44 6.11
C LEU A 27 -22.25 9.34 5.13
N VAL A 28 -23.01 9.14 4.05
CA VAL A 28 -22.67 8.16 3.01
C VAL A 28 -21.38 8.58 2.29
N PHE A 29 -21.25 9.86 1.93
CA PHE A 29 -20.04 10.38 1.31
C PHE A 29 -18.81 10.19 2.21
N PHE A 30 -18.92 10.54 3.50
CA PHE A 30 -17.84 10.34 4.47
C PHE A 30 -17.50 8.86 4.68
N MET A 31 -18.51 7.98 4.73
CA MET A 31 -18.29 6.54 4.87
C MET A 31 -17.53 5.96 3.67
N LEU A 32 -17.86 6.39 2.45
CA LEU A 32 -17.14 5.99 1.23
C LEU A 32 -15.73 6.61 1.20
N ALA A 33 -15.61 7.89 1.54
CA ALA A 33 -14.34 8.61 1.54
C ALA A 33 -13.35 8.03 2.57
N ALA A 34 -13.83 7.64 3.75
CA ALA A 34 -13.02 7.05 4.81
C ALA A 34 -12.47 5.64 4.48
N ARG A 35 -12.99 5.00 3.42
CA ARG A 35 -12.46 3.73 2.91
C ARG A 35 -11.25 3.95 1.98
N PHE A 36 -11.10 5.15 1.41
CA PHE A 36 -9.89 5.52 0.66
C PHE A 36 -8.77 5.81 1.65
N GLY A 37 -7.68 5.03 1.59
CA GLY A 37 -6.57 5.11 2.54
C GLY A 37 -6.50 3.95 3.53
N GLN A 38 -7.30 2.89 3.36
CA GLN A 38 -6.88 1.57 3.84
C GLN A 38 -5.76 1.07 2.93
N ASP A 39 -4.60 1.74 3.02
CA ASP A 39 -3.39 1.30 2.37
C ASP A 39 -3.03 -0.05 2.99
N VAL A 40 -3.05 -1.10 2.17
CA VAL A 40 -2.35 -2.34 2.49
C VAL A 40 -0.87 -2.00 2.38
N GLY A 41 -0.36 -1.33 3.41
CA GLY A 41 1.02 -0.88 3.48
C GLY A 41 1.93 -2.10 3.49
N LEU A 42 2.83 -2.18 2.51
CA LEU A 42 3.92 -3.13 2.50
C LEU A 42 4.80 -2.86 3.73
N ALA A 43 4.82 -3.78 4.69
CA ALA A 43 5.71 -3.70 5.85
C ALA A 43 7.15 -4.00 5.42
N LEU A 44 7.82 -3.00 4.85
CA LEU A 44 9.23 -3.07 4.48
C LEU A 44 10.08 -2.59 5.66
N ALA A 45 11.10 -3.36 6.03
CA ALA A 45 12.06 -2.86 7.00
C ALA A 45 12.89 -1.71 6.37
N PRO A 46 13.18 -0.63 7.13
CA PRO A 46 13.87 0.53 6.59
C PRO A 46 15.28 0.14 6.11
N GLY A 47 15.54 0.32 4.81
CA GLY A 47 16.86 0.16 4.21
C GLY A 47 17.69 1.41 4.42
N GLY A 48 18.38 1.52 5.57
CA GLY A 48 19.23 2.68 5.86
C GLY A 48 20.33 2.36 6.86
N SER A 49 21.58 2.47 6.41
CA SER A 49 22.87 2.69 7.14
C SER A 49 23.11 2.03 8.50
N GLY A 50 22.39 0.98 8.84
CA GLY A 50 22.69 0.07 9.94
C GLY A 50 22.45 -1.30 9.37
N ALA A 51 23.52 -1.99 8.98
CA ALA A 51 23.45 -3.38 8.58
C ALA A 51 22.82 -4.16 9.74
N ALA A 52 21.51 -4.40 9.68
CA ALA A 52 20.90 -5.47 10.42
C ALA A 52 21.71 -6.70 10.05
N SER A 53 22.35 -7.31 11.04
CA SER A 53 23.38 -8.33 10.87
C SER A 53 22.95 -9.32 9.80
N TYR A 54 23.56 -9.23 8.61
CA TYR A 54 23.25 -10.10 7.52
C TYR A 54 23.98 -11.42 7.78
N ASP A 55 23.22 -12.43 8.22
CA ASP A 55 23.76 -13.75 8.53
C ASP A 55 23.34 -14.78 7.47
N GLY A 56 24.25 -15.69 7.14
CA GLY A 56 24.07 -16.74 6.16
C GLY A 56 24.30 -16.33 4.68
N PRO A 57 23.92 -17.21 3.73
CA PRO A 57 24.16 -17.02 2.29
C PRO A 57 23.48 -15.75 1.75
N PRO A 58 24.05 -15.09 0.72
CA PRO A 58 23.40 -13.94 0.07
C PRO A 58 22.01 -14.32 -0.48
N ARG A 59 21.07 -13.39 -0.38
CA ARG A 59 19.64 -13.47 -0.74
C ARG A 59 19.25 -12.13 -1.33
N LEU A 60 19.94 -11.76 -2.41
CA LEU A 60 19.69 -10.54 -3.16
C LEU A 60 18.77 -10.89 -4.33
N VAL A 61 17.58 -10.29 -4.34
CA VAL A 61 16.65 -10.37 -5.46
C VAL A 61 16.68 -9.05 -6.20
N GLU A 62 17.14 -9.09 -7.45
CA GLU A 62 17.14 -7.95 -8.35
C GLU A 62 16.05 -8.09 -9.41
N PHE A 63 15.53 -6.97 -9.90
CA PHE A 63 14.50 -6.96 -10.93
C PHE A 63 14.49 -5.65 -11.72
N ASP A 64 14.15 -5.73 -13.01
CA ASP A 64 14.01 -4.57 -13.92
C ASP A 64 12.58 -4.42 -14.49
N GLY A 65 11.64 -5.23 -13.98
CA GLY A 65 10.24 -5.29 -14.42
C GLY A 65 9.96 -6.35 -15.48
N ALA A 66 10.98 -6.85 -16.18
CA ALA A 66 10.88 -7.95 -17.15
C ALA A 66 11.53 -9.23 -16.63
N GLN A 67 12.65 -9.10 -15.95
CA GLN A 67 13.49 -10.20 -15.52
C GLN A 67 13.76 -10.15 -14.02
N LEU A 68 13.93 -11.33 -13.41
CA LEU A 68 14.36 -11.48 -12.02
C LEU A 68 15.77 -12.08 -11.96
N TRP A 69 16.55 -11.65 -10.98
CA TRP A 69 17.83 -12.27 -10.64
C TRP A 69 17.87 -12.61 -9.16
N LEU A 70 18.29 -13.83 -8.85
CA LEU A 70 18.65 -14.24 -7.50
C LEU A 70 20.18 -14.32 -7.42
N ASN A 71 20.79 -13.48 -6.59
CA ASN A 71 22.24 -13.39 -6.42
C ASN A 71 22.98 -13.23 -7.77
N GLY A 72 22.41 -12.45 -8.69
CA GLY A 72 22.96 -12.20 -10.02
C GLY A 72 22.65 -13.29 -11.06
N VAL A 73 22.04 -14.41 -10.68
CA VAL A 73 21.62 -15.47 -11.61
C VAL A 73 20.18 -15.23 -12.03
N VAL A 74 19.93 -15.26 -13.34
CA VAL A 74 18.57 -15.17 -13.92
C VAL A 74 17.67 -16.24 -13.32
N THR A 75 16.48 -15.84 -12.89
CA THR A 75 15.47 -16.76 -12.35
C THR A 75 14.08 -16.33 -12.81
N ASP A 76 13.15 -17.28 -12.86
CA ASP A 76 11.74 -16.98 -13.09
C ASP A 76 10.98 -16.80 -11.77
N ALA A 77 9.85 -16.11 -11.82
CA ALA A 77 9.00 -15.85 -10.66
C ALA A 77 8.47 -17.16 -10.03
N GLU A 78 8.19 -18.17 -10.86
CA GLU A 78 7.65 -19.46 -10.43
C GLU A 78 8.64 -20.29 -9.60
N VAL A 79 9.94 -20.15 -9.88
CA VAL A 79 11.02 -20.89 -9.21
C VAL A 79 11.74 -20.09 -8.14
N LEU A 80 11.59 -18.76 -8.12
CA LEU A 80 12.27 -17.86 -7.17
C LEU A 80 12.08 -18.30 -5.71
N ALA A 81 10.83 -18.59 -5.32
CA ALA A 81 10.53 -19.01 -3.94
C ALA A 81 11.25 -20.32 -3.58
N GLY A 82 11.25 -21.31 -4.47
CA GLY A 82 11.96 -22.58 -4.26
C GLY A 82 13.48 -22.41 -4.22
N ALA A 83 14.02 -21.51 -5.03
CA ALA A 83 15.45 -21.19 -5.05
C ALA A 83 15.92 -20.44 -3.79
N LEU A 84 15.01 -19.74 -3.09
CA LEU A 84 15.30 -19.06 -1.83
C LEU A 84 15.37 -20.02 -0.64
N VAL A 85 14.57 -21.09 -0.62
CA VAL A 85 14.53 -22.08 0.48
C VAL A 85 15.92 -22.55 0.96
N PRO A 86 16.83 -23.03 0.09
CA PRO A 86 18.15 -23.50 0.53
C PRO A 86 19.06 -22.37 1.04
N LEU A 87 18.73 -21.10 0.73
CA LEU A 87 19.49 -19.93 1.16
C LEU A 87 18.98 -19.36 2.49
N MET A 88 17.87 -19.87 3.04
CA MET A 88 17.25 -19.39 4.27
C MET A 88 17.79 -20.14 5.51
N PRO A 89 18.63 -19.50 6.36
CA PRO A 89 19.06 -20.12 7.62
C PRO A 89 17.90 -20.27 8.62
N THR A 90 16.89 -19.40 8.53
CA THR A 90 15.65 -19.46 9.31
C THR A 90 14.48 -19.07 8.40
N PRO A 91 13.23 -19.46 8.72
CA PRO A 91 12.05 -19.07 7.94
C PRO A 91 11.83 -17.55 7.83
N ASP A 92 12.40 -16.77 8.75
CA ASP A 92 12.28 -15.31 8.80
C ASP A 92 13.59 -14.59 8.43
N ALA A 93 14.47 -15.28 7.70
CA ALA A 93 15.72 -14.70 7.23
C ALA A 93 15.47 -13.53 6.27
N LEU A 94 16.27 -12.46 6.42
CA LEU A 94 16.13 -11.25 5.62
C LEU A 94 16.46 -11.50 4.14
N ILE A 95 15.56 -11.04 3.26
CA ILE A 95 15.78 -10.98 1.80
C ILE A 95 15.89 -9.52 1.38
N ILE A 96 16.91 -9.23 0.55
CA ILE A 96 17.18 -7.89 0.04
C ILE A 96 16.60 -7.79 -1.36
N LEU A 97 15.73 -6.80 -1.56
CA LEU A 97 15.15 -6.44 -2.85
C LEU A 97 15.89 -5.23 -3.40
N ARG A 98 16.40 -5.34 -4.62
CA ARG A 98 17.07 -4.23 -5.32
C ARG A 98 16.46 -4.02 -6.70
N PRO A 99 15.73 -2.92 -6.92
CA PRO A 99 15.31 -2.53 -8.26
C PRO A 99 16.55 -2.21 -9.11
N ARG A 100 16.59 -2.69 -10.35
CA ARG A 100 17.54 -2.26 -11.39
C ARG A 100 16.95 -1.10 -12.20
N ASP A 101 17.78 -0.50 -13.03
CA ASP A 101 17.36 0.56 -13.95
C ASP A 101 16.16 0.12 -14.78
N GLY A 102 15.10 0.94 -14.80
CA GLY A 102 13.85 0.64 -15.50
C GLY A 102 12.75 0.00 -14.64
N ALA A 103 13.08 -0.49 -13.43
CA ALA A 103 12.07 -0.99 -12.50
C ALA A 103 11.17 0.14 -12.00
N ARG A 104 9.85 -0.09 -12.03
CA ARG A 104 8.85 0.85 -11.50
C ARG A 104 8.41 0.43 -10.11
N VAL A 105 7.75 1.36 -9.41
CA VAL A 105 7.19 1.09 -8.07
C VAL A 105 6.23 -0.12 -8.08
N GLN A 106 5.48 -0.30 -9.17
CA GLN A 106 4.57 -1.45 -9.33
C GLN A 106 5.32 -2.78 -9.39
N ASP A 107 6.56 -2.79 -9.88
CA ASP A 107 7.37 -3.99 -9.97
C ASP A 107 7.90 -4.38 -8.57
N VAL A 108 8.23 -3.40 -7.72
CA VAL A 108 8.56 -3.62 -6.30
C VAL A 108 7.39 -4.26 -5.54
N ALA A 109 6.18 -3.73 -5.75
CA ALA A 109 4.96 -4.28 -5.14
C ALA A 109 4.73 -5.73 -5.59
N ARG A 110 4.80 -6.00 -6.90
CA ARG A 110 4.62 -7.35 -7.47
C ARG A 110 5.61 -8.36 -6.88
N VAL A 111 6.90 -8.00 -6.80
CA VAL A 111 7.94 -8.90 -6.25
C VAL A 111 7.72 -9.14 -4.77
N THR A 112 7.32 -8.12 -4.02
CA THR A 112 7.02 -8.26 -2.60
C THR A 112 5.82 -9.17 -2.36
N GLU A 113 4.73 -8.99 -3.11
CA GLU A 113 3.54 -9.84 -3.02
C GLU A 113 3.86 -11.30 -3.35
N LEU A 114 4.64 -11.55 -4.40
CA LEU A 114 5.11 -12.89 -4.78
C LEU A 114 5.87 -13.58 -3.63
N LEU A 115 6.76 -12.84 -2.96
CA LEU A 115 7.56 -13.38 -1.85
C LEU A 115 6.74 -13.57 -0.57
N GLN A 116 5.82 -12.66 -0.26
CA GLN A 116 4.91 -12.81 0.88
C GLN A 116 3.95 -13.99 0.68
N ALA A 117 3.42 -14.19 -0.53
CA ALA A 117 2.56 -15.31 -0.87
C ALA A 117 3.26 -16.67 -0.72
N SER A 118 4.60 -16.70 -0.78
CA SER A 118 5.43 -17.88 -0.54
C SER A 118 5.94 -18.00 0.91
N GLY A 119 5.46 -17.16 1.82
CA GLY A 119 5.77 -17.22 3.25
C GLY A 119 6.97 -16.39 3.69
N HIS A 120 7.58 -15.61 2.79
CA HIS A 120 8.72 -14.77 3.11
C HIS A 120 8.25 -13.40 3.64
N ALA A 121 8.33 -13.19 4.95
CA ALA A 121 7.80 -11.99 5.60
C ALA A 121 8.82 -10.85 5.70
N ARG A 122 10.11 -11.16 5.84
CA ARG A 122 11.15 -10.16 6.14
C ARG A 122 11.88 -9.68 4.89
N LEU A 123 11.37 -8.58 4.33
CA LEU A 123 11.87 -7.98 3.09
C LEU A 123 12.39 -6.55 3.36
N VAL A 124 13.54 -6.23 2.76
CA VAL A 124 14.09 -4.86 2.74
C VAL A 124 14.32 -4.46 1.30
N VAL A 125 13.79 -3.29 0.91
CA VAL A 125 14.09 -2.68 -0.38
C VAL A 125 15.26 -1.73 -0.23
N VAL A 126 16.27 -1.88 -1.07
CA VAL A 126 17.41 -0.97 -1.16
C VAL A 126 17.35 -0.27 -2.50
N THR A 127 17.23 1.06 -2.48
CA THR A 127 17.34 1.89 -3.67
C THR A 127 18.81 2.01 -4.08
N PRO A 128 19.13 2.03 -5.38
CA PRO A 128 20.46 2.39 -5.85
C PRO A 128 20.87 3.81 -5.40
#